data_AF-W0T5V8-F1
#
_entry.id   AF-W0T5V8-F1
#
_cell.length_a   1.000
_cell.length_b   1.000
_cell.length_c   1.000
_cell.angle_alpha   90.00
_cell.angle_beta   90.00
_cell.angle_gamma   90.00
#
_symmetry.space_group_name_H-M   'P 1'
#
loop_
_entity.id
_entity.type
_entity.pdbx_description
1 polymer ?
#
loop_
_entity_poly.entity_id
_entity_poly.type
_entity_poly.pdbx_seq_one_letter_code
_entity_poly.pdbx_strand_id
1 'polypeptide(L)'
;MSQWKRFKDPSGSYYYFNAVTKVSSRNKPKEYEAWEQQKQALTSPVFCLPLCNSWHLVICFNGSKFYYNGDTGVSQMKLADEESETLLGKMDRSLLSLLVGVARGFTPRDGRDVYQEVYNMLVELARENKGVAEAQELETQDSEAQELETQKLETQELETQKPEAPEKPQNVLISGYLSSSDDEDEDEDEAEDEGERSDNAPDAESPEKEHANEMVFMDLLNDKDIDPYSTWPLQAKKLLDDPRYHLIPDEKREELFQEWCTQRFEQQKNTPQEEHHPDGDGNDDDESTDLNPTKYHYLAHIISKATITPTTIFSDIKKENKRLFKKLQINDQLSKKEQEQFTSKILAYYKRMDLAEREKVFKTIIKRKLNFPPKSDHLSSLVLKETPTDSFELETQLLEIENELLILDEQKNSSIQNEVMYYVLGIKDKLHALKQVLKDNYSI
;
A
#
# COMPACT_ATOMS: atom_id res chain seq x y z
N MET A 1 -0.72 13.70 8.75
CA MET A 1 0.49 13.20 9.47
C MET A 1 1.28 14.41 9.95
N SER A 2 2.21 14.27 10.91
CA SER A 2 3.13 15.38 11.21
C SER A 2 4.00 15.69 9.99
N GLN A 3 4.27 16.97 9.75
CA GLN A 3 5.19 17.43 8.71
C GLN A 3 6.66 17.16 9.08
N TRP A 4 6.91 16.90 10.37
CA TRP A 4 8.22 16.56 10.93
C TRP A 4 8.43 15.04 10.97
N LYS A 5 9.64 14.60 10.61
CA LYS A 5 10.10 13.22 10.69
C LYS A 5 11.36 13.13 11.55
N ARG A 6 11.49 12.08 12.37
CA ARG A 6 12.67 11.81 13.19
C ARG A 6 13.66 10.92 12.43
N PHE A 7 14.93 11.30 12.42
CA PHE A 7 16.05 10.57 11.82
C PHE A 7 17.18 10.41 12.86
N LYS A 8 18.06 9.42 12.65
CA LYS A 8 19.30 9.19 13.43
C LYS A 8 20.47 9.68 12.57
N ASP A 9 21.40 10.45 13.12
CA ASP A 9 22.64 10.82 12.43
C ASP A 9 23.74 9.75 12.64
N PRO A 10 24.85 9.77 11.88
CA PRO A 10 25.93 8.80 12.04
C PRO A 10 26.63 8.82 13.42
N SER A 11 26.36 9.82 14.27
CA SER A 11 26.83 9.85 15.67
C SER A 11 25.83 9.20 16.64
N GLY A 12 24.78 8.57 16.11
CA GLY A 12 23.70 7.96 16.88
C GLY A 12 22.67 8.94 17.45
N SER A 13 22.86 10.25 17.22
CA SER A 13 22.00 11.30 17.76
C SER A 13 20.77 11.52 16.89
N TYR A 14 19.61 11.77 17.52
CA TYR A 14 18.38 12.06 16.79
C TYR A 14 18.30 13.51 16.31
N TYR A 15 17.78 13.71 15.10
CA TYR A 15 17.36 15.01 14.59
C TYR A 15 15.96 14.92 13.95
N TYR A 16 15.29 16.06 13.85
CA TYR A 16 13.94 16.20 13.34
C TYR A 16 13.96 17.06 12.09
N PHE A 17 13.42 16.56 10.99
CA PHE A 17 13.41 17.25 9.69
C PHE A 17 11.97 17.50 9.24
N ASN A 18 11.66 18.76 8.92
CA ASN A 18 10.37 19.14 8.35
C ASN A 18 10.41 18.93 6.82
N ALA A 19 9.55 18.05 6.31
CA ALA A 19 9.52 17.69 4.90
C ALA A 19 9.04 18.83 3.97
N VAL A 20 8.30 19.80 4.51
CA VAL A 20 7.73 20.96 3.81
C VAL A 20 8.73 22.12 3.81
N THR A 21 9.17 22.56 4.99
CA THR A 21 10.09 23.72 5.11
C THR A 21 11.55 23.39 4.85
N LYS A 22 11.90 22.09 4.71
CA LYS A 22 13.26 21.55 4.58
C LYS A 22 14.21 21.90 5.74
N VAL A 23 13.67 22.35 6.88
CA VAL A 23 14.46 22.69 8.07
C VAL A 23 14.73 21.45 8.92
N SER A 24 15.98 21.28 9.34
CA SER A 24 16.38 20.31 10.37
C SER A 24 16.57 20.98 11.74
N SER A 25 16.21 20.27 12.80
CA SER A 25 16.39 20.69 14.20
C SER A 25 16.89 19.51 15.03
N ARG A 26 17.91 19.71 15.88
CA ARG A 26 18.30 18.72 16.91
C ARG A 26 17.30 18.68 18.07
N ASN A 27 16.63 19.80 18.36
CA ASN A 27 15.59 19.88 19.39
C ASN A 27 14.25 19.35 18.86
N LYS A 28 13.51 18.59 19.67
CA LYS A 28 12.18 18.08 19.30
C LYS A 28 11.22 19.25 19.03
N PRO A 29 10.61 19.35 17.82
CA PRO A 29 9.64 20.37 17.50
C PRO A 29 8.34 20.18 18.28
N LYS A 30 7.72 21.26 18.77
CA LYS A 30 6.44 21.21 19.50
C LYS A 30 5.31 20.53 18.71
N GLU A 31 5.27 20.71 17.40
CA GLU A 31 4.31 20.07 16.49
C GLU A 31 4.53 18.56 16.37
N TYR A 32 5.78 18.10 16.42
CA TYR A 32 6.12 16.69 16.44
C TYR A 32 5.78 16.08 17.81
N GLU A 33 6.09 16.79 18.90
CA GLU A 33 5.79 16.38 20.27
C GLU A 33 4.28 16.25 20.52
N ALA A 34 3.47 17.24 20.11
CA ALA A 34 2.02 17.16 20.22
C ALA A 34 1.43 16.02 19.37
N TRP A 35 1.96 15.78 18.16
CA TRP A 35 1.56 14.64 17.33
C TRP A 35 1.98 13.30 17.94
N GLU A 36 3.16 13.22 18.57
CA GLU A 36 3.66 12.01 19.22
C GLU A 36 2.85 11.68 20.48
N GLN A 37 2.48 12.69 21.28
CA GLN A 37 1.54 12.55 22.40
C GLN A 37 0.14 12.12 21.92
N GLN A 38 -0.38 12.72 20.84
CA GLN A 38 -1.65 12.30 20.23
C GLN A 38 -1.58 10.86 19.70
N LYS A 39 -0.46 10.46 19.10
CA LYS A 39 -0.22 9.09 18.64
C LYS A 39 -0.14 8.11 19.82
N GLN A 40 0.52 8.48 20.90
CA GLN A 40 0.62 7.68 22.13
C GLN A 40 -0.74 7.49 22.80
N ALA A 41 -1.56 8.54 22.88
CA ALA A 41 -2.94 8.45 23.35
C ALA A 41 -3.80 7.52 22.48
N LEU A 42 -3.62 7.57 21.15
CA LEU A 42 -4.29 6.66 20.21
C LEU A 42 -3.80 5.20 20.31
N THR A 43 -2.59 4.95 20.81
CA THR A 43 -2.04 3.60 21.06
C THR A 43 -2.28 3.09 22.49
N SER A 44 -3.15 3.74 23.29
CA SER A 44 -3.52 3.20 24.60
C SER A 44 -4.04 1.76 24.47
N PRO A 45 -3.56 0.79 25.26
CA PRO A 45 -4.16 -0.54 25.32
C PRO A 45 -5.60 -0.44 25.81
N VAL A 46 -6.47 -1.31 25.30
CA VAL A 46 -7.91 -1.38 25.61
C VAL A 46 -8.35 -2.80 25.93
N PHE A 47 -7.81 -3.81 25.25
CA PHE A 47 -8.02 -5.22 25.60
C PHE A 47 -6.68 -5.95 25.71
N CYS A 48 -6.63 -6.91 26.62
CA CYS A 48 -5.52 -7.84 26.80
C CYS A 48 -6.11 -9.26 26.80
N LEU A 49 -5.66 -10.14 25.92
CA LEU A 49 -6.14 -11.52 25.83
C LEU A 49 -4.97 -12.46 26.09
N PRO A 50 -5.04 -13.37 27.08
CA PRO A 50 -3.96 -14.32 27.34
C PRO A 50 -3.87 -15.38 26.24
N LEU A 51 -2.65 -15.90 26.05
CA LEU A 51 -2.23 -16.92 25.08
C LEU A 51 -1.29 -17.91 25.78
N CYS A 52 -0.78 -18.90 25.05
CA CYS A 52 0.18 -19.87 25.56
C CYS A 52 1.49 -19.20 26.03
N ASN A 53 2.26 -19.89 26.88
CA ASN A 53 3.61 -19.51 27.29
C ASN A 53 3.73 -18.05 27.80
N SER A 54 2.73 -17.62 28.59
CA SER A 54 2.59 -16.28 29.19
C SER A 54 2.53 -15.11 28.20
N TRP A 55 2.29 -15.38 26.92
CA TRP A 55 2.04 -14.35 25.92
C TRP A 55 0.63 -13.80 26.02
N HIS A 56 0.47 -12.54 25.66
CA HIS A 56 -0.77 -11.80 25.69
C HIS A 56 -0.93 -11.01 24.39
N LEU A 57 -2.08 -11.12 23.74
CA LEU A 57 -2.49 -10.27 22.63
C LEU A 57 -3.09 -8.97 23.19
N VAL A 58 -2.38 -7.86 23.02
CA VAL A 58 -2.85 -6.54 23.42
C VAL A 58 -3.43 -5.80 22.22
N ILE A 59 -4.66 -5.28 22.36
CA ILE A 59 -5.36 -4.49 21.34
C ILE A 59 -5.50 -3.05 21.85
N CYS A 60 -5.05 -2.09 21.05
CA CYS A 60 -5.11 -0.66 21.36
C CYS A 60 -6.41 0.00 20.87
N PHE A 61 -6.71 1.19 21.39
CA PHE A 61 -7.88 2.00 21.00
C PHE A 61 -7.97 2.30 19.50
N ASN A 62 -6.85 2.63 18.85
CA ASN A 62 -6.79 2.79 17.39
C ASN A 62 -6.95 1.46 16.60
N GLY A 63 -7.06 0.32 17.28
CA GLY A 63 -7.12 -1.03 16.73
C GLY A 63 -5.80 -1.53 16.10
N SER A 64 -4.65 -0.96 16.48
CA SER A 64 -3.38 -1.67 16.37
C SER A 64 -3.29 -2.75 17.43
N LYS A 65 -2.42 -3.74 17.22
CA LYS A 65 -2.16 -4.81 18.18
C LYS A 65 -0.67 -5.09 18.32
N PHE A 66 -0.27 -5.59 19.49
CA PHE A 66 1.07 -6.09 19.77
C PHE A 66 0.96 -7.27 20.74
N TYR A 67 2.06 -7.99 20.93
CA TYR A 67 2.15 -9.12 21.84
C TYR A 67 3.04 -8.75 23.02
N TYR A 68 2.63 -9.12 24.23
CA TYR A 68 3.35 -8.89 25.47
C TYR A 68 3.58 -10.22 26.18
N ASN A 69 4.80 -10.50 26.63
CA ASN A 69 5.08 -11.69 27.44
C ASN A 69 5.17 -11.27 28.92
N GLY A 70 4.34 -11.89 29.76
CA GLY A 70 4.23 -11.56 31.19
C GLY A 70 5.51 -11.83 31.99
N ASP A 71 6.18 -12.95 31.70
CA ASP A 71 7.34 -13.42 32.47
C ASP A 71 8.62 -12.65 32.14
N THR A 72 8.81 -12.32 30.87
CA THR A 72 10.01 -11.61 30.38
C THR A 72 9.82 -10.09 30.30
N GLY A 73 8.58 -9.59 30.38
CA GLY A 73 8.24 -8.18 30.20
C GLY A 73 8.42 -7.64 28.77
N VAL A 74 8.72 -8.51 27.79
CA VAL A 74 9.04 -8.11 26.42
C VAL A 74 7.76 -7.83 25.61
N SER A 75 7.76 -6.74 24.84
CA SER A 75 6.68 -6.40 23.90
C SER A 75 7.16 -6.51 22.45
N GLN A 76 6.42 -7.19 21.58
CA GLN A 76 6.79 -7.44 20.18
C GLN A 76 5.61 -7.20 19.22
N MET A 77 5.92 -6.83 17.97
CA MET A 77 4.91 -6.60 16.90
C MET A 77 4.57 -7.87 16.11
N LYS A 78 5.45 -8.87 16.15
CA LYS A 78 5.22 -10.24 15.71
C LYS A 78 5.19 -11.13 16.96
N LEU A 79 4.52 -12.26 16.87
CA LEU A 79 4.50 -13.27 17.92
C LEU A 79 5.62 -14.26 17.59
N ALA A 80 6.52 -14.53 18.55
CA ALA A 80 7.62 -15.47 18.38
C ALA A 80 7.28 -16.90 18.85
N ASP A 81 6.08 -17.07 19.44
CA ASP A 81 5.61 -18.32 20.02
C ASP A 81 4.69 -19.07 19.04
N GLU A 82 5.16 -20.20 18.51
CA GLU A 82 4.46 -21.00 17.49
C GLU A 82 3.14 -21.57 18.00
N GLU A 83 3.04 -21.86 19.30
CA GLU A 83 1.85 -22.43 19.94
C GLU A 83 0.73 -21.39 20.02
N SER A 84 1.05 -20.18 20.48
CA SER A 84 0.16 -19.02 20.50
C SER A 84 -0.19 -18.53 19.08
N GLU A 85 0.72 -18.62 18.11
CA GLU A 85 0.40 -18.33 16.70
C GLU A 85 -0.57 -19.38 16.13
N THR A 86 -0.37 -20.66 16.45
CA THR A 86 -1.29 -21.74 16.05
C THR A 86 -2.66 -21.58 16.70
N LEU A 87 -2.72 -21.20 17.97
CA LEU A 87 -3.96 -20.88 18.70
C LEU A 87 -4.73 -19.73 18.02
N LEU A 88 -4.06 -18.62 17.75
CA LEU A 88 -4.63 -17.48 17.02
C LEU A 88 -4.97 -17.80 15.55
N GLY A 89 -4.29 -18.79 14.95
CA GLY A 89 -4.58 -19.29 13.62
C GLY A 89 -5.94 -20.01 13.51
N LYS A 90 -6.40 -20.64 14.60
CA LYS A 90 -7.69 -21.34 14.71
C LYS A 90 -8.86 -20.41 15.06
N MET A 91 -8.60 -19.24 15.63
CA MET A 91 -9.62 -18.25 16.03
C MET A 91 -10.41 -17.67 14.84
N ASP A 92 -11.69 -17.37 15.06
CA ASP A 92 -12.49 -16.67 14.05
C ASP A 92 -11.97 -15.23 13.83
N ARG A 93 -11.40 -15.02 12.65
CA ARG A 93 -10.92 -13.71 12.17
C ARG A 93 -12.02 -12.66 12.11
N SER A 94 -13.28 -13.06 11.94
CA SER A 94 -14.44 -12.16 11.94
C SER A 94 -14.75 -11.65 13.35
N LEU A 95 -14.67 -12.53 14.35
CA LEU A 95 -14.85 -12.20 15.77
C LEU A 95 -13.71 -11.33 16.32
N LEU A 96 -12.45 -11.66 15.99
CA LEU A 96 -11.30 -10.79 16.31
C LEU A 96 -11.40 -9.42 15.62
N SER A 97 -11.92 -9.36 14.39
CA SER A 97 -12.18 -8.08 13.71
C SER A 97 -13.30 -7.28 14.37
N LEU A 98 -14.31 -7.96 14.93
CA LEU A 98 -15.39 -7.34 15.70
C LEU A 98 -14.85 -6.76 17.02
N LEU A 99 -13.99 -7.49 17.74
CA LEU A 99 -13.34 -7.00 18.98
C LEU A 99 -12.48 -5.76 18.72
N VAL A 100 -11.70 -5.74 17.63
CA VAL A 100 -10.97 -4.54 17.18
C VAL A 100 -11.91 -3.39 16.80
N GLY A 101 -13.14 -3.69 16.39
CA GLY A 101 -14.22 -2.71 16.26
C GLY A 101 -14.65 -2.15 17.62
N VAL A 102 -14.91 -3.01 18.61
CA VAL A 102 -15.30 -2.62 19.96
C VAL A 102 -14.22 -1.75 20.62
N ALA A 103 -12.93 -2.08 20.44
CA ALA A 103 -11.81 -1.27 20.93
C ALA A 103 -11.81 0.17 20.39
N ARG A 104 -12.39 0.39 19.20
CA ARG A 104 -12.57 1.69 18.55
C ARG A 104 -13.90 2.38 18.90
N GLY A 105 -14.66 1.84 19.85
CA GLY A 105 -15.97 2.36 20.27
C GLY A 105 -17.17 1.88 19.45
N PHE A 106 -17.06 0.79 18.67
CA PHE A 106 -18.23 0.16 18.06
C PHE A 106 -19.03 -0.62 19.11
N THR A 107 -20.30 -0.28 19.30
CA THR A 107 -21.21 -1.01 20.19
C THR A 107 -22.07 -2.02 19.40
N PRO A 108 -22.01 -3.33 19.70
CA PRO A 108 -22.92 -4.31 19.12
C PRO A 108 -24.37 -4.00 19.48
N ARG A 109 -25.27 -4.04 18.49
CA ARG A 109 -26.70 -3.68 18.67
C ARG A 109 -27.44 -4.50 19.73
N ASP A 110 -26.97 -5.72 19.98
CA ASP A 110 -27.64 -6.70 20.84
C ASP A 110 -27.04 -6.75 22.25
N GLY A 111 -26.11 -5.85 22.60
CA GLY A 111 -25.44 -5.83 23.91
C GLY A 111 -24.45 -6.97 24.13
N ARG A 112 -23.97 -7.61 23.07
CA ARG A 112 -23.02 -8.73 23.12
C ARG A 112 -21.66 -8.33 23.69
N ASP A 113 -21.16 -9.14 24.61
CA ASP A 113 -19.79 -9.03 25.12
C ASP A 113 -18.82 -9.78 24.19
N VAL A 114 -18.29 -9.04 23.24
CA VAL A 114 -17.35 -9.57 22.23
C VAL A 114 -15.99 -9.91 22.86
N TYR A 115 -15.62 -9.31 23.99
CA TYR A 115 -14.40 -9.67 24.70
C TYR A 115 -14.55 -11.06 25.30
N GLN A 116 -15.65 -11.30 26.04
CA GLN A 116 -15.91 -12.61 26.64
C GLN A 116 -16.14 -13.72 25.60
N GLU A 117 -16.81 -13.41 24.47
CA GLU A 117 -16.94 -14.35 23.34
C GLU A 117 -15.58 -14.78 22.78
N VAL A 118 -14.63 -13.84 22.63
CA VAL A 118 -13.26 -14.13 22.15
C VAL A 118 -12.45 -14.90 23.20
N TYR A 119 -12.53 -14.50 24.47
CA TYR A 119 -11.81 -15.12 25.57
C TYR A 119 -12.23 -16.59 25.76
N ASN A 120 -13.53 -16.86 25.84
CA ASN A 120 -14.04 -18.23 26.00
C ASN A 120 -13.58 -19.14 24.84
N MET A 121 -13.55 -18.62 23.60
CA MET A 121 -13.08 -19.36 22.42
C MET A 121 -11.56 -19.65 22.47
N LEU A 122 -10.75 -18.72 22.99
CA LEU A 122 -9.32 -18.96 23.22
C LEU A 122 -9.09 -20.09 24.24
N VAL A 123 -9.82 -20.06 25.36
CA VAL A 123 -9.75 -21.10 26.40
C VAL A 123 -10.20 -22.46 25.86
N GLU A 124 -11.28 -22.52 25.08
CA GLU A 124 -11.73 -23.76 24.43
C GLU A 124 -10.69 -24.32 23.45
N LEU A 125 -10.11 -23.49 22.57
CA LEU A 125 -9.09 -23.92 21.62
C LEU A 125 -7.77 -24.33 22.30
N ALA A 126 -7.41 -23.71 23.44
CA ALA A 126 -6.26 -24.12 24.24
C ALA A 126 -6.49 -25.50 24.89
N ARG A 127 -7.69 -25.76 25.44
CA ARG A 127 -8.09 -27.08 25.96
C ARG A 127 -7.98 -28.17 24.88
N GLU A 128 -8.39 -27.87 23.64
CA GLU A 128 -8.31 -28.81 22.52
C GLU A 128 -6.87 -29.12 22.06
N ASN A 129 -5.93 -28.18 22.23
CA ASN A 129 -4.54 -28.36 21.78
C ASN A 129 -3.70 -29.27 22.70
N LYS A 130 -3.82 -29.15 24.02
CA LYS A 130 -2.93 -29.83 25.00
C LYS A 130 -3.62 -30.45 26.21
N GLY A 131 -4.94 -30.31 26.36
CA GLY A 131 -5.68 -30.83 27.50
C GLY A 131 -5.68 -29.89 28.71
N VAL A 132 -6.25 -30.38 29.82
CA VAL A 132 -6.86 -29.55 30.89
C VAL A 132 -5.90 -28.58 31.60
N ALA A 133 -4.60 -28.86 31.66
CA ALA A 133 -3.66 -28.11 32.50
C ALA A 133 -3.47 -26.64 32.08
N GLU A 134 -3.21 -26.38 30.79
CA GLU A 134 -2.88 -25.04 30.27
C GLU A 134 -4.10 -24.10 30.24
N ALA A 135 -5.30 -24.67 30.16
CA ALA A 135 -6.53 -23.92 30.30
C ALA A 135 -6.75 -23.37 31.72
N GLN A 136 -6.21 -24.05 32.75
CA GLN A 136 -6.23 -23.52 34.11
C GLN A 136 -5.25 -22.35 34.24
N GLU A 137 -4.13 -22.35 33.51
CA GLU A 137 -3.17 -21.23 33.49
C GLU A 137 -3.81 -19.97 32.86
N LEU A 138 -4.49 -20.11 31.71
CA LEU A 138 -5.24 -19.02 31.08
C LEU A 138 -6.36 -18.47 31.99
N GLU A 139 -7.10 -19.35 32.67
CA GLU A 139 -8.14 -18.96 33.63
C GLU A 139 -7.58 -18.21 34.86
N THR A 140 -6.38 -18.56 35.33
CA THR A 140 -5.71 -17.79 36.39
C THR A 140 -5.21 -16.43 35.90
N GLN A 141 -4.72 -16.32 34.66
CA GLN A 141 -4.19 -15.07 34.11
C GLN A 141 -5.25 -13.99 33.87
N ASP A 142 -6.46 -14.36 33.41
CA ASP A 142 -7.58 -13.41 33.26
C ASP A 142 -8.08 -12.88 34.63
N SER A 143 -8.05 -13.74 35.66
CA SER A 143 -8.38 -13.35 37.04
C SER A 143 -7.42 -12.27 37.57
N GLU A 144 -6.11 -12.43 37.34
CA GLU A 144 -5.09 -11.44 37.72
C GLU A 144 -5.20 -10.14 36.88
N ALA A 145 -5.50 -10.26 35.58
CA ALA A 145 -5.71 -9.11 34.70
C ALA A 145 -6.92 -8.25 35.10
N GLN A 146 -8.03 -8.87 35.52
CA GLN A 146 -9.24 -8.17 35.95
C GLN A 146 -9.08 -7.48 37.32
N GLU A 147 -8.29 -8.03 38.24
CA GLU A 147 -7.92 -7.34 39.50
C GLU A 147 -7.05 -6.10 39.24
N LEU A 148 -6.17 -6.14 38.23
CA LEU A 148 -5.38 -4.98 37.79
C LEU A 148 -6.22 -3.91 37.10
N GLU A 149 -7.29 -4.28 36.39
CA GLU A 149 -8.18 -3.32 35.72
C GLU A 149 -9.15 -2.64 36.71
N THR A 150 -9.71 -3.38 37.67
CA THR A 150 -10.57 -2.82 38.73
C THR A 150 -9.82 -1.82 39.62
N GLN A 151 -8.59 -2.11 40.04
CA GLN A 151 -7.74 -1.16 40.78
C GLN A 151 -7.43 0.12 39.97
N LYS A 152 -7.37 0.01 38.63
CA LYS A 152 -7.16 1.15 37.74
C LYS A 152 -8.39 2.05 37.62
N LEU A 153 -9.60 1.47 37.62
CA LEU A 153 -10.86 2.23 37.61
C LEU A 153 -11.10 2.95 38.94
N GLU A 154 -10.92 2.30 40.09
CA GLU A 154 -11.06 2.96 41.41
C GLU A 154 -10.10 4.15 41.58
N THR A 155 -8.91 4.09 40.96
CA THR A 155 -7.94 5.20 40.99
C THR A 155 -8.36 6.37 40.07
N GLN A 156 -9.23 6.17 39.07
CA GLN A 156 -9.69 7.23 38.17
C GLN A 156 -10.95 7.97 38.64
N GLU A 157 -11.78 7.38 39.50
CA GLU A 157 -13.05 8.01 39.90
C GLU A 157 -12.93 9.09 41.01
N LEU A 158 -11.75 9.26 41.63
CA LEU A 158 -11.59 10.18 42.77
C LEU A 158 -10.99 11.57 42.48
N GLU A 159 -10.49 11.86 41.26
CA GLU A 159 -9.92 13.18 40.93
C GLU A 159 -10.86 14.09 40.12
N THR A 160 -11.97 14.52 40.74
CA THR A 160 -12.73 15.70 40.27
C THR A 160 -13.00 16.69 41.40
N GLN A 161 -11.93 17.36 41.90
CA GLN A 161 -11.95 18.74 42.43
C GLN A 161 -10.55 19.23 42.87
N LYS A 162 -10.07 20.36 42.31
CA LYS A 162 -8.95 21.20 42.81
C LYS A 162 -9.50 22.27 43.77
N PRO A 163 -8.70 23.04 44.56
CA PRO A 163 -7.24 23.26 44.51
C PRO A 163 -6.50 22.74 45.79
N GLU A 164 -5.21 22.97 46.09
CA GLU A 164 -4.21 23.89 45.51
C GLU A 164 -2.74 23.34 45.53
N ALA A 165 -1.77 24.07 46.10
CA ALA A 165 -0.36 23.70 46.32
C ALA A 165 0.21 24.54 47.51
N PRO A 166 1.44 24.31 48.05
CA PRO A 166 2.43 23.25 47.76
C PRO A 166 2.95 22.48 49.00
N GLU A 167 3.66 21.36 48.80
CA GLU A 167 5.02 21.09 49.38
C GLU A 167 5.62 19.76 48.87
N LYS A 168 6.96 19.62 48.94
CA LYS A 168 7.76 18.42 48.59
C LYS A 168 8.18 17.69 49.90
N PRO A 169 8.94 16.55 49.95
CA PRO A 169 9.58 15.72 48.91
C PRO A 169 9.31 14.18 49.13
N GLN A 170 10.01 13.14 48.64
CA GLN A 170 11.23 12.93 47.82
C GLN A 170 11.02 11.85 46.72
N ASN A 171 11.98 11.80 45.78
CA ASN A 171 12.27 10.77 44.77
C ASN A 171 12.13 9.28 45.19
N VAL A 172 11.59 8.47 44.28
CA VAL A 172 12.26 7.22 43.83
C VAL A 172 12.47 7.34 42.32
N LEU A 173 13.59 6.82 41.82
CA LEU A 173 14.20 7.25 40.56
C LEU A 173 13.70 6.46 39.34
N ILE A 174 13.34 7.19 38.28
CA ILE A 174 13.21 6.63 36.93
C ILE A 174 14.61 6.64 36.29
N SER A 175 15.11 5.46 35.92
CA SER A 175 16.34 5.24 35.16
C SER A 175 16.26 3.86 34.51
N GLY A 176 16.48 3.67 33.21
CA GLY A 176 16.68 4.66 32.14
C GLY A 176 16.72 3.93 30.80
N TYR A 177 15.79 4.23 29.89
CA TYR A 177 15.71 3.54 28.59
C TYR A 177 16.70 4.14 27.58
N LEU A 178 17.91 3.55 27.51
CA LEU A 178 18.82 3.63 26.37
C LEU A 178 19.56 2.30 26.19
N SER A 179 19.02 1.46 25.31
CA SER A 179 19.70 0.31 24.67
C SER A 179 18.86 -0.03 23.43
N SER A 180 19.30 0.04 22.17
CA SER A 180 20.64 0.16 21.55
C SER A 180 21.47 -1.12 21.48
N SER A 181 20.98 -2.07 20.68
CA SER A 181 21.76 -2.89 19.73
C SER A 181 20.94 -2.82 18.43
N ASP A 182 21.43 -2.34 17.28
CA ASP A 182 22.52 -2.87 16.43
C ASP A 182 22.21 -4.31 16.00
N ASP A 183 21.77 -4.41 14.75
CA ASP A 183 21.72 -5.61 13.93
C ASP A 183 23.10 -5.71 13.26
N GLU A 184 23.88 -6.74 13.58
CA GLU A 184 25.07 -7.13 12.82
C GLU A 184 24.69 -8.32 11.92
N ASP A 185 24.98 -8.20 10.62
CA ASP A 185 24.85 -9.30 9.67
C ASP A 185 26.05 -10.25 9.83
N GLU A 186 25.81 -11.53 10.14
CA GLU A 186 26.78 -12.61 9.92
C GLU A 186 26.07 -13.80 9.25
N ASP A 187 26.43 -14.05 7.98
CA ASP A 187 26.17 -15.31 7.29
C ASP A 187 27.12 -16.40 7.81
N GLU A 188 26.62 -17.61 8.07
CA GLU A 188 27.47 -18.82 8.03
C GLU A 188 26.63 -20.04 7.62
N ASP A 189 27.05 -20.72 6.55
CA ASP A 189 26.49 -21.98 6.06
C ASP A 189 26.89 -23.16 6.96
N GLU A 190 26.04 -24.18 7.07
CA GLU A 190 26.53 -25.58 7.04
C GLU A 190 25.43 -26.55 6.57
N ALA A 191 25.84 -27.65 5.92
CA ALA A 191 24.95 -28.56 5.19
C ALA A 191 25.28 -30.04 5.41
N GLU A 192 24.25 -30.89 5.48
CA GLU A 192 24.28 -32.35 5.28
C GLU A 192 22.99 -32.69 4.49
N ASP A 193 23.04 -32.94 3.18
CA ASP A 193 23.38 -34.19 2.46
C ASP A 193 22.45 -35.39 2.73
N GLU A 194 21.91 -35.94 1.63
CA GLU A 194 21.80 -37.38 1.31
C GLU A 194 21.07 -37.54 -0.06
N GLY A 195 21.87 -37.47 -1.11
CA GLY A 195 21.73 -37.97 -2.49
C GLY A 195 20.37 -38.38 -3.12
N GLU A 196 20.15 -37.88 -4.34
CA GLU A 196 19.95 -38.78 -5.49
C GLU A 196 20.61 -38.26 -6.78
N ARG A 197 20.98 -39.18 -7.67
CA ARG A 197 22.12 -39.06 -8.61
C ARG A 197 21.69 -38.73 -10.05
N SER A 198 22.25 -37.67 -10.64
CA SER A 198 22.35 -37.51 -12.10
C SER A 198 23.54 -36.62 -12.48
N ASP A 199 24.49 -37.18 -13.25
CA ASP A 199 25.70 -36.48 -13.67
C ASP A 199 25.42 -35.37 -14.70
N ASN A 200 25.64 -34.10 -14.31
CA ASN A 200 25.99 -33.01 -15.23
C ASN A 200 26.82 -31.97 -14.45
N ALA A 201 27.99 -31.61 -14.98
CA ALA A 201 28.90 -30.70 -14.32
C ALA A 201 28.42 -29.23 -14.43
N PRO A 202 28.35 -28.46 -13.33
CA PRO A 202 28.14 -27.02 -13.39
C PRO A 202 29.46 -26.31 -13.74
N ASP A 203 29.44 -25.51 -14.81
CA ASP A 203 30.44 -24.46 -15.04
C ASP A 203 30.24 -23.39 -13.96
N ALA A 204 31.30 -22.99 -13.26
CA ALA A 204 31.18 -21.98 -12.22
C ALA A 204 30.99 -20.61 -12.88
N GLU A 205 29.74 -20.10 -12.89
CA GLU A 205 29.44 -18.77 -13.38
C GLU A 205 30.10 -17.73 -12.45
N SER A 206 31.08 -17.00 -12.99
CA SER A 206 31.72 -15.89 -12.28
C SER A 206 30.72 -14.74 -12.12
N PRO A 207 30.70 -14.01 -10.98
CA PRO A 207 29.81 -12.86 -10.78
C PRO A 207 29.96 -11.76 -11.85
N GLU A 208 31.12 -11.68 -12.51
CA GLU A 208 31.33 -10.80 -13.67
C GLU A 208 30.49 -11.19 -14.89
N LYS A 209 30.21 -12.49 -15.11
CA LYS A 209 29.32 -12.98 -16.17
C LYS A 209 27.86 -12.71 -15.82
N GLU A 210 27.46 -12.89 -14.56
CA GLU A 210 26.09 -12.61 -14.12
C GLU A 210 25.71 -11.16 -14.36
N HIS A 211 26.50 -10.20 -13.88
CA HIS A 211 26.24 -8.77 -14.09
C HIS A 211 26.25 -8.40 -15.58
N ALA A 212 27.08 -9.04 -16.41
CA ALA A 212 27.06 -8.83 -17.86
C ALA A 212 25.74 -9.32 -18.48
N ASN A 213 25.25 -10.51 -18.08
CA ASN A 213 23.96 -11.04 -18.52
C ASN A 213 22.80 -10.14 -18.07
N GLU A 214 22.85 -9.60 -16.84
CA GLU A 214 21.84 -8.69 -16.29
C GLU A 214 21.76 -7.39 -17.12
N MET A 215 22.90 -6.82 -17.51
CA MET A 215 22.93 -5.68 -18.45
C MET A 215 22.34 -6.03 -19.82
N VAL A 216 22.70 -7.18 -20.40
CA VAL A 216 22.15 -7.64 -21.69
C VAL A 216 20.63 -7.85 -21.62
N PHE A 217 20.10 -8.23 -20.46
CA PHE A 217 18.66 -8.35 -20.22
C PHE A 217 17.98 -6.98 -20.04
N MET A 218 18.62 -6.01 -19.39
CA MET A 218 18.14 -4.62 -19.32
C MET A 218 18.03 -3.99 -20.72
N ASP A 219 19.03 -4.23 -21.58
CA ASP A 219 19.01 -3.78 -22.98
C ASP A 219 17.92 -4.50 -23.79
N LEU A 220 17.68 -5.79 -23.55
CA LEU A 220 16.54 -6.51 -24.14
C LEU A 220 15.18 -5.86 -23.76
N LEU A 221 15.02 -5.38 -22.52
CA LEU A 221 13.80 -4.66 -22.10
C LEU A 221 13.67 -3.31 -22.80
N ASN A 222 14.79 -2.61 -23.05
CA ASN A 222 14.82 -1.38 -23.84
C ASN A 222 14.42 -1.62 -25.32
N ASP A 223 14.90 -2.71 -25.92
CA ASP A 223 14.72 -3.04 -27.34
C ASP A 223 13.29 -3.49 -27.73
N LYS A 224 12.51 -4.02 -26.78
CA LYS A 224 11.29 -4.81 -27.08
C LYS A 224 9.97 -4.06 -26.84
N ASP A 225 10.00 -2.73 -26.77
CA ASP A 225 8.84 -1.86 -26.46
C ASP A 225 8.04 -2.43 -25.27
N ILE A 226 8.75 -2.68 -24.18
CA ILE A 226 8.18 -3.24 -22.96
C ILE A 226 7.45 -2.13 -22.20
N ASP A 227 6.22 -2.43 -21.78
CA ASP A 227 5.35 -1.47 -21.10
C ASP A 227 5.69 -1.41 -19.60
N PRO A 228 6.22 -0.27 -19.09
CA PRO A 228 6.68 -0.16 -17.71
C PRO A 228 5.55 -0.05 -16.67
N TYR A 229 4.28 0.02 -17.12
CA TYR A 229 3.08 0.00 -16.28
C TYR A 229 2.36 -1.37 -16.30
N SER A 230 2.91 -2.35 -17.04
CA SER A 230 2.32 -3.67 -17.21
C SER A 230 2.87 -4.72 -16.21
N THR A 231 2.16 -5.84 -16.10
CA THR A 231 2.60 -7.00 -15.32
C THR A 231 3.67 -7.82 -16.04
N TRP A 232 4.57 -8.43 -15.28
CA TRP A 232 5.64 -9.30 -15.80
C TRP A 232 5.11 -10.45 -16.67
N PRO A 233 4.08 -11.24 -16.27
CA PRO A 233 3.58 -12.35 -17.10
C PRO A 233 2.97 -11.94 -18.45
N LEU A 234 2.60 -10.66 -18.62
CA LEU A 234 2.11 -10.15 -19.90
C LEU A 234 3.27 -9.70 -20.80
N GLN A 235 4.31 -9.08 -20.23
CA GLN A 235 5.48 -8.60 -20.98
C GLN A 235 6.47 -9.72 -21.31
N ALA A 236 6.69 -10.68 -20.40
CA ALA A 236 7.58 -11.83 -20.60
C ALA A 236 7.25 -12.61 -21.89
N LYS A 237 5.97 -12.69 -22.28
CA LYS A 237 5.51 -13.33 -23.52
C LYS A 237 6.06 -12.70 -24.79
N LYS A 238 6.44 -11.42 -24.77
CA LYS A 238 7.11 -10.72 -25.89
C LYS A 238 8.61 -11.03 -25.97
N LEU A 239 9.19 -11.59 -24.89
CA LEU A 239 10.62 -11.80 -24.74
C LEU A 239 11.04 -13.25 -25.01
N LEU A 240 10.11 -14.20 -24.93
CA LEU A 240 10.34 -15.64 -25.13
C LEU A 240 11.07 -16.00 -26.43
N ASP A 241 10.89 -15.22 -27.50
CA ASP A 241 11.50 -15.48 -28.81
C ASP A 241 12.93 -14.89 -28.95
N ASP A 242 13.44 -14.14 -27.95
CA ASP A 242 14.77 -13.53 -27.99
C ASP A 242 15.78 -14.37 -27.18
N PRO A 243 16.90 -14.83 -27.77
CA PRO A 243 17.89 -15.64 -27.06
C PRO A 243 18.44 -15.00 -25.77
N ARG A 244 18.44 -13.67 -25.68
CA ARG A 244 18.90 -12.93 -24.49
C ARG A 244 18.01 -13.16 -23.27
N TYR A 245 16.73 -13.50 -23.47
CA TYR A 245 15.80 -13.80 -22.38
C TYR A 245 16.26 -15.00 -21.53
N HIS A 246 16.89 -16.00 -22.17
CA HIS A 246 17.35 -17.22 -21.52
C HIS A 246 18.71 -17.09 -20.81
N LEU A 247 19.37 -15.93 -20.89
CA LEU A 247 20.63 -15.67 -20.18
C LEU A 247 20.45 -15.36 -18.68
N ILE A 248 19.21 -15.16 -18.24
CA ILE A 248 18.85 -14.88 -16.85
C ILE A 248 17.98 -16.03 -16.30
N PRO A 249 18.24 -16.52 -15.07
CA PRO A 249 17.36 -17.48 -14.39
C PRO A 249 15.93 -16.96 -14.22
N ASP A 250 14.93 -17.84 -14.35
CA ASP A 250 13.50 -17.49 -14.28
C ASP A 250 13.12 -16.64 -13.06
N GLU A 251 13.77 -16.90 -11.92
CA GLU A 251 13.60 -16.19 -10.64
C GLU A 251 14.07 -14.73 -10.68
N LYS A 252 15.21 -14.46 -11.33
CA LYS A 252 15.78 -13.10 -11.46
C LYS A 252 15.05 -12.24 -12.51
N ARG A 253 14.42 -12.83 -13.54
CA ARG A 253 13.83 -12.06 -14.66
C ARG A 253 12.74 -11.07 -14.23
N GLU A 254 11.87 -11.46 -13.29
CA GLU A 254 10.82 -10.57 -12.78
C GLU A 254 11.41 -9.41 -11.96
N GLU A 255 12.49 -9.67 -11.21
CA GLU A 255 13.18 -8.65 -10.43
C GLU A 255 13.86 -7.61 -11.31
N LEU A 256 14.67 -8.04 -12.29
CA LEU A 256 15.31 -7.14 -13.25
C LEU A 256 14.28 -6.33 -14.05
N PHE A 257 13.15 -6.93 -14.45
CA PHE A 257 12.05 -6.18 -15.07
C PHE A 257 11.47 -5.11 -14.14
N GLN A 258 11.35 -5.39 -12.84
CA GLN A 258 10.83 -4.43 -11.86
C GLN A 258 11.85 -3.34 -11.50
N GLU A 259 13.14 -3.62 -11.58
CA GLU A 259 14.22 -2.64 -11.45
C GLU A 259 14.31 -1.75 -12.70
N TRP A 260 14.23 -2.31 -13.91
CA TRP A 260 14.10 -1.57 -15.18
C TRP A 260 12.90 -0.62 -15.16
N CYS A 261 11.74 -1.15 -14.76
CA CYS A 261 10.53 -0.38 -14.47
C CYS A 261 10.70 0.61 -13.32
N THR A 262 11.78 0.56 -12.54
CA THR A 262 12.11 1.58 -11.53
C THR A 262 12.92 2.69 -12.16
N GLN A 263 14.08 2.36 -12.74
CA GLN A 263 14.99 3.29 -13.41
C GLN A 263 14.28 4.17 -14.46
N ARG A 264 13.41 3.61 -15.30
CA ARG A 264 12.69 4.35 -16.35
C ARG A 264 11.86 5.54 -15.84
N PHE A 265 11.23 5.45 -14.67
CA PHE A 265 10.44 6.56 -14.11
C PHE A 265 11.31 7.57 -13.35
N GLU A 266 12.47 7.14 -12.83
CA GLU A 266 13.40 8.04 -12.14
C GLU A 266 14.18 8.91 -13.12
N GLN A 267 14.52 8.35 -14.29
CA GLN A 267 15.06 9.11 -15.42
C GLN A 267 14.06 10.18 -15.90
N GLN A 268 12.79 9.84 -16.08
CA GLN A 268 11.75 10.78 -16.52
C GLN A 268 11.42 11.90 -15.52
N LYS A 269 11.55 11.66 -14.20
CA LYS A 269 11.41 12.72 -13.19
C LYS A 269 12.54 13.75 -13.22
N ASN A 270 13.67 13.41 -13.83
CA ASN A 270 14.91 14.21 -13.80
C ASN A 270 15.30 14.79 -15.16
N THR A 271 14.65 14.38 -16.26
CA THR A 271 14.78 15.04 -17.57
C THR A 271 14.01 16.37 -17.57
N PRO A 272 14.69 17.53 -17.71
CA PRO A 272 14.00 18.76 -18.08
C PRO A 272 13.37 18.57 -19.46
N GLN A 273 12.15 19.05 -19.67
CA GLN A 273 11.55 19.05 -21.00
C GLN A 273 12.39 19.94 -21.91
N GLU A 274 12.87 19.41 -23.04
CA GLU A 274 13.60 20.21 -24.02
C GLU A 274 12.68 21.30 -24.59
N GLU A 275 13.14 22.54 -24.50
CA GLU A 275 12.37 23.74 -24.83
C GLU A 275 11.94 23.73 -26.30
N HIS A 276 10.64 23.53 -26.55
CA HIS A 276 10.06 23.87 -27.84
C HIS A 276 9.72 25.37 -27.83
N HIS A 277 10.72 26.20 -28.14
CA HIS A 277 10.53 27.60 -28.47
C HIS A 277 9.99 27.75 -29.91
N PRO A 278 8.75 28.25 -30.10
CA PRO A 278 8.40 29.07 -31.24
C PRO A 278 8.51 30.55 -30.84
N ASP A 279 9.37 31.31 -31.53
CA ASP A 279 9.41 32.77 -31.40
C ASP A 279 8.03 33.38 -31.70
N GLY A 280 7.41 34.00 -30.69
CA GLY A 280 6.07 34.57 -30.79
C GLY A 280 5.77 35.50 -29.61
N ASP A 281 6.13 36.78 -29.76
CA ASP A 281 5.86 37.87 -28.81
C ASP A 281 4.37 37.89 -28.40
N GLY A 282 4.10 37.44 -27.17
CA GLY A 282 2.76 37.17 -26.65
C GLY A 282 2.79 37.06 -25.12
N ASN A 283 2.43 38.15 -24.45
CA ASN A 283 2.35 38.25 -23.00
C ASN A 283 1.12 37.49 -22.47
N ASP A 284 1.32 36.30 -21.91
CA ASP A 284 0.34 35.60 -21.06
C ASP A 284 1.07 34.82 -19.94
N ASP A 285 0.40 34.65 -18.80
CA ASP A 285 0.94 33.96 -17.62
C ASP A 285 1.13 32.45 -17.90
N ASP A 286 2.37 31.96 -17.80
CA ASP A 286 2.72 30.54 -17.97
C ASP A 286 2.27 29.71 -16.76
N GLU A 287 0.96 29.51 -16.65
CA GLU A 287 0.34 28.61 -15.70
C GLU A 287 0.63 27.17 -16.16
N SER A 288 1.78 26.64 -15.73
CA SER A 288 2.21 25.27 -16.02
C SER A 288 1.08 24.30 -15.65
N THR A 289 0.42 23.74 -16.67
CA THR A 289 -0.82 22.98 -16.50
C THR A 289 -0.49 21.62 -15.89
N ASP A 290 -0.52 21.58 -14.56
CA ASP A 290 -0.26 20.40 -13.74
C ASP A 290 -1.37 19.36 -13.99
N LEU A 291 -1.19 18.54 -15.03
CA LEU A 291 -2.14 17.54 -15.55
C LEU A 291 -2.36 16.41 -14.52
N ASN A 292 -3.17 16.70 -13.51
CA ASN A 292 -3.45 15.80 -12.41
C ASN A 292 -4.40 14.66 -12.85
N PRO A 293 -3.98 13.38 -12.79
CA PRO A 293 -4.82 12.27 -13.22
C PRO A 293 -6.08 12.11 -12.38
N THR A 294 -7.18 11.70 -13.02
CA THR A 294 -8.46 11.43 -12.33
C THR A 294 -8.32 10.45 -11.16
N LYS A 295 -9.19 10.58 -10.15
CA LYS A 295 -9.12 9.86 -8.85
C LYS A 295 -8.85 8.34 -8.93
N TYR A 296 -9.29 7.67 -9.99
CA TYR A 296 -9.08 6.22 -10.17
C TYR A 296 -8.24 5.85 -11.40
N HIS A 297 -7.56 6.81 -12.05
CA HIS A 297 -6.78 6.61 -13.28
C HIS A 297 -5.83 5.40 -13.17
N TYR A 298 -4.89 5.45 -12.22
CA TYR A 298 -3.88 4.42 -12.01
C TYR A 298 -4.47 3.08 -11.55
N LEU A 299 -5.48 3.09 -10.66
CA LEU A 299 -6.10 1.86 -10.18
C LEU A 299 -6.85 1.16 -11.32
N ALA A 300 -7.57 1.89 -12.16
CA ALA A 300 -8.22 1.35 -13.35
C ALA A 300 -7.19 0.80 -14.35
N HIS A 301 -6.07 1.49 -14.54
CA HIS A 301 -5.00 1.02 -15.41
C HIS A 301 -4.39 -0.31 -14.93
N ILE A 302 -4.04 -0.42 -13.65
CA ILE A 302 -3.55 -1.69 -13.08
C ILE A 302 -4.58 -2.81 -13.28
N ILE A 303 -5.86 -2.56 -13.00
CA ILE A 303 -6.91 -3.57 -13.21
C ILE A 303 -6.99 -3.98 -14.69
N SER A 304 -6.79 -3.05 -15.63
CA SER A 304 -6.81 -3.35 -17.07
C SER A 304 -5.66 -4.25 -17.56
N LYS A 305 -4.54 -4.31 -16.80
CA LYS A 305 -3.34 -5.10 -17.10
C LYS A 305 -3.22 -6.39 -16.26
N ALA A 306 -4.03 -6.53 -15.21
CA ALA A 306 -4.02 -7.65 -14.28
C ALA A 306 -4.64 -8.93 -14.87
N THR A 307 -4.25 -10.08 -14.35
CA THR A 307 -4.77 -11.38 -14.81
C THR A 307 -6.13 -11.68 -14.20
N ILE A 308 -7.21 -11.32 -14.90
CA ILE A 308 -8.59 -11.44 -14.37
C ILE A 308 -9.22 -12.78 -14.70
N THR A 309 -9.65 -13.48 -13.65
CA THR A 309 -10.43 -14.73 -13.68
C THR A 309 -11.81 -14.51 -13.04
N PRO A 310 -12.78 -15.44 -13.19
CA PRO A 310 -14.08 -15.33 -12.52
C PRO A 310 -13.99 -15.22 -10.99
N THR A 311 -12.96 -15.80 -10.37
CA THR A 311 -12.73 -15.78 -8.92
C THR A 311 -11.89 -14.61 -8.43
N THR A 312 -11.09 -13.95 -9.29
CA THR A 312 -10.19 -12.83 -8.92
C THR A 312 -10.89 -11.78 -8.06
N ILE A 313 -10.31 -11.45 -6.90
CA ILE A 313 -10.74 -10.36 -6.02
C ILE A 313 -9.69 -9.26 -5.95
N PHE A 314 -10.04 -8.12 -5.34
CA PHE A 314 -9.12 -7.01 -5.13
C PHE A 314 -7.80 -7.42 -4.44
N SER A 315 -7.87 -8.32 -3.46
CA SER A 315 -6.68 -8.81 -2.76
C SER A 315 -5.67 -9.51 -3.68
N ASP A 316 -6.13 -10.12 -4.78
CA ASP A 316 -5.26 -10.82 -5.72
C ASP A 316 -4.55 -9.81 -6.62
N ILE A 317 -5.30 -8.85 -7.18
CA ILE A 317 -4.75 -7.73 -7.97
C ILE A 317 -3.72 -6.94 -7.15
N LYS A 318 -4.01 -6.69 -5.86
CA LYS A 318 -3.08 -6.00 -4.96
C LYS A 318 -1.84 -6.83 -4.60
N LYS A 319 -1.94 -8.17 -4.59
CA LYS A 319 -0.80 -9.08 -4.40
C LYS A 319 0.09 -9.14 -5.65
N GLU A 320 -0.51 -9.24 -6.83
CA GLU A 320 0.15 -9.24 -8.15
C GLU A 320 0.88 -7.90 -8.40
N ASN A 321 0.30 -6.77 -7.97
CA ASN A 321 0.78 -5.44 -8.33
C ASN A 321 1.35 -4.61 -7.16
N LYS A 322 1.86 -5.25 -6.09
CA LYS A 322 2.32 -4.56 -4.85
C LYS A 322 3.27 -3.38 -5.11
N ARG A 323 4.25 -3.55 -6.00
CA ARG A 323 5.26 -2.52 -6.31
C ARG A 323 4.61 -1.30 -7.01
N LEU A 324 3.73 -1.52 -8.00
CA LEU A 324 2.97 -0.45 -8.67
C LEU A 324 2.05 0.31 -7.70
N PHE A 325 1.37 -0.37 -6.77
CA PHE A 325 0.54 0.27 -5.73
C PHE A 325 1.34 1.21 -4.80
N LYS A 326 2.61 0.89 -4.53
CA LYS A 326 3.53 1.76 -3.75
C LYS A 326 4.04 2.92 -4.60
N LYS A 327 4.40 2.65 -5.86
CA LYS A 327 4.99 3.61 -6.79
C LYS A 327 4.03 4.72 -7.22
N LEU A 328 2.82 4.33 -7.60
CA LEU A 328 1.74 5.23 -8.04
C LEU A 328 0.93 5.80 -6.85
N GLN A 329 1.44 5.66 -5.61
CA GLN A 329 0.88 6.24 -4.37
C GLN A 329 -0.63 5.96 -4.15
N ILE A 330 -1.13 4.83 -4.66
CA ILE A 330 -2.56 4.49 -4.63
C ILE A 330 -3.08 4.36 -3.19
N ASN A 331 -2.22 3.96 -2.25
CA ASN A 331 -2.55 3.88 -0.82
C ASN A 331 -2.65 5.25 -0.13
N ASP A 332 -2.05 6.29 -0.71
CA ASP A 332 -2.08 7.65 -0.17
C ASP A 332 -3.27 8.43 -0.76
N GLN A 333 -3.64 8.16 -2.02
CA GLN A 333 -4.77 8.79 -2.71
C GLN A 333 -6.14 8.14 -2.42
N LEU A 334 -6.19 6.81 -2.18
CA LEU A 334 -7.45 6.06 -2.00
C LEU A 334 -7.42 5.24 -0.71
N SER A 335 -8.48 5.33 0.09
CA SER A 335 -8.64 4.44 1.24
C SER A 335 -8.81 2.98 0.80
N LYS A 336 -8.39 2.02 1.63
CA LYS A 336 -8.55 0.57 1.35
C LYS A 336 -10.00 0.20 0.98
N LYS A 337 -10.98 0.81 1.64
CA LYS A 337 -12.41 0.60 1.38
C LYS A 337 -12.83 1.11 -0.01
N GLU A 338 -12.32 2.26 -0.45
CA GLU A 338 -12.59 2.77 -1.80
C GLU A 338 -11.90 1.90 -2.86
N GLN A 339 -10.64 1.50 -2.64
CA GLN A 339 -9.91 0.58 -3.52
C GLN A 339 -10.71 -0.73 -3.72
N GLU A 340 -11.21 -1.34 -2.64
CA GLU A 340 -12.03 -2.56 -2.67
C GLU A 340 -13.37 -2.35 -3.38
N GLN A 341 -14.10 -1.27 -3.04
CA GLN A 341 -15.41 -0.98 -3.63
C GLN A 341 -15.32 -0.66 -5.14
N PHE A 342 -14.33 0.13 -5.54
CA PHE A 342 -14.10 0.48 -6.94
C PHE A 342 -13.67 -0.75 -7.75
N THR A 343 -12.68 -1.49 -7.27
CA THR A 343 -12.17 -2.69 -7.94
C THR A 343 -13.26 -3.75 -8.09
N SER A 344 -14.09 -3.96 -7.07
CA SER A 344 -15.23 -4.89 -7.14
C SER A 344 -16.24 -4.50 -8.22
N LYS A 345 -16.51 -3.19 -8.38
CA LYS A 345 -17.41 -2.68 -9.43
C LYS A 345 -16.80 -2.81 -10.82
N ILE A 346 -15.51 -2.52 -11.01
CA ILE A 346 -14.81 -2.72 -12.30
C ILE A 346 -14.74 -4.20 -12.67
N LEU A 347 -14.37 -5.07 -11.74
CA LEU A 347 -14.29 -6.51 -11.96
C LEU A 347 -15.61 -7.10 -12.44
N ALA A 348 -16.76 -6.53 -12.05
CA ALA A 348 -18.06 -6.95 -12.58
C ALA A 348 -18.20 -6.74 -14.09
N TYR A 349 -17.52 -5.75 -14.68
CA TYR A 349 -17.45 -5.57 -16.14
C TYR A 349 -16.44 -6.54 -16.76
N TYR A 350 -15.19 -6.54 -16.28
CA TYR A 350 -14.13 -7.38 -16.85
C TYR A 350 -14.41 -8.90 -16.79
N LYS A 351 -15.18 -9.36 -15.81
CA LYS A 351 -15.60 -10.79 -15.70
C LYS A 351 -16.80 -11.17 -16.57
N ARG A 352 -17.51 -10.19 -17.14
CA ARG A 352 -18.78 -10.41 -17.87
C ARG A 352 -18.75 -9.94 -19.32
N MET A 353 -17.80 -9.09 -19.68
CA MET A 353 -17.80 -8.34 -20.93
C MET A 353 -16.41 -8.36 -21.57
N ASP A 354 -16.37 -8.54 -22.89
CA ASP A 354 -15.12 -8.46 -23.64
C ASP A 354 -14.62 -7.00 -23.80
N LEU A 355 -13.55 -6.80 -24.57
CA LEU A 355 -13.02 -5.45 -24.81
C LEU A 355 -13.98 -4.57 -25.64
N ALA A 356 -14.59 -5.11 -26.69
CA ALA A 356 -15.47 -4.37 -27.60
C ALA A 356 -16.78 -3.97 -26.92
N GLU A 357 -17.32 -4.83 -26.06
CA GLU A 357 -18.48 -4.52 -25.22
C GLU A 357 -18.16 -3.45 -24.17
N ARG A 358 -16.99 -3.51 -23.53
CA ARG A 358 -16.53 -2.45 -22.59
C ARG A 358 -16.28 -1.12 -23.30
N GLU A 359 -15.73 -1.13 -24.51
CA GLU A 359 -15.63 0.05 -25.36
C GLU A 359 -17.01 0.66 -25.64
N LYS A 360 -18.01 -0.17 -25.96
CA LYS A 360 -19.37 0.31 -26.21
C LYS A 360 -19.99 0.94 -24.97
N VAL A 361 -19.74 0.40 -23.78
CA VAL A 361 -20.16 1.01 -22.50
C VAL A 361 -19.48 2.35 -22.29
N PHE A 362 -18.16 2.43 -22.47
CA PHE A 362 -17.40 3.68 -22.36
C PHE A 362 -17.91 4.74 -23.35
N LYS A 363 -17.98 4.42 -24.64
CA LYS A 363 -18.48 5.31 -25.71
C LYS A 363 -19.91 5.80 -25.42
N THR A 364 -20.74 4.96 -24.81
CA THR A 364 -22.12 5.30 -24.39
C THR A 364 -22.14 6.26 -23.20
N ILE A 365 -21.29 6.08 -22.17
CA ILE A 365 -21.28 7.01 -21.03
C ILE A 365 -20.71 8.38 -21.42
N ILE A 366 -19.66 8.42 -22.26
CA ILE A 366 -19.13 9.67 -22.82
C ILE A 366 -20.24 10.42 -23.57
N LYS A 367 -20.84 9.81 -24.60
CA LYS A 367 -21.88 10.47 -25.42
C LYS A 367 -23.14 10.88 -24.64
N ARG A 368 -23.40 10.30 -23.45
CA ARG A 368 -24.57 10.62 -22.60
C ARG A 368 -24.28 11.67 -21.52
N LYS A 369 -23.08 11.69 -20.95
CA LYS A 369 -22.74 12.52 -19.77
C LYS A 369 -21.79 13.68 -20.08
N LEU A 370 -20.97 13.57 -21.12
CA LEU A 370 -20.01 14.61 -21.45
C LEU A 370 -20.71 15.77 -22.18
N ASN A 371 -20.53 16.99 -21.68
CA ASN A 371 -20.90 18.20 -22.39
C ASN A 371 -19.69 18.62 -23.24
N PHE A 372 -19.73 18.27 -24.53
CA PHE A 372 -18.63 18.53 -25.45
C PHE A 372 -18.32 20.04 -25.54
N PRO A 373 -17.07 20.48 -25.30
CA PRO A 373 -16.67 21.87 -25.48
C PRO A 373 -16.78 22.28 -26.97
N PRO A 374 -16.75 23.59 -27.29
CA PRO A 374 -16.58 24.02 -28.68
C PRO A 374 -15.29 23.43 -29.28
N LYS A 375 -15.27 23.22 -30.60
CA LYS A 375 -14.11 22.67 -31.30
C LYS A 375 -12.92 23.63 -31.18
N SER A 376 -11.89 23.18 -30.47
CA SER A 376 -10.57 23.83 -30.42
C SER A 376 -9.67 23.27 -31.52
N ASP A 377 -8.79 24.10 -32.08
CA ASP A 377 -7.76 23.66 -33.02
C ASP A 377 -6.73 22.76 -32.31
N HIS A 378 -6.46 23.01 -31.02
CA HIS A 378 -5.61 22.17 -30.17
C HIS A 378 -6.22 20.78 -29.95
N LEU A 379 -7.48 20.70 -29.50
CA LEU A 379 -8.20 19.42 -29.41
C LEU A 379 -8.24 18.68 -30.76
N SER A 380 -8.36 19.41 -31.87
CA SER A 380 -8.37 18.81 -33.22
C SER A 380 -7.01 18.22 -33.61
N SER A 381 -5.91 18.89 -33.28
CA SER A 381 -4.55 18.37 -33.54
C SER A 381 -4.24 17.15 -32.66
N LEU A 382 -4.61 17.17 -31.38
CA LEU A 382 -4.46 16.02 -30.46
C LEU A 382 -5.23 14.78 -30.92
N VAL A 383 -6.44 14.96 -31.46
CA VAL A 383 -7.27 13.87 -31.99
C VAL A 383 -6.72 13.29 -33.31
N LEU A 384 -5.99 14.09 -34.08
CA LEU A 384 -5.32 13.68 -35.32
C LEU A 384 -3.92 13.09 -35.08
N LYS A 385 -3.21 13.51 -34.03
CA LYS A 385 -1.90 12.98 -33.61
C LYS A 385 -1.96 11.45 -33.49
N GLU A 386 -0.96 10.77 -34.05
CA GLU A 386 -0.88 9.30 -34.00
C GLU A 386 -0.86 8.80 -32.55
N THR A 387 -1.38 7.59 -32.32
CA THR A 387 -1.34 6.95 -31.00
C THR A 387 0.07 6.42 -30.74
N PRO A 388 0.78 6.90 -29.70
CA PRO A 388 2.12 6.42 -29.40
C PRO A 388 2.19 4.93 -29.08
N THR A 389 3.38 4.36 -29.26
CA THR A 389 3.73 3.04 -28.73
C THR A 389 4.13 3.15 -27.26
N ASP A 390 4.82 4.24 -26.88
CA ASP A 390 5.28 4.48 -25.51
C ASP A 390 4.11 4.71 -24.53
N SER A 391 4.25 4.16 -23.32
CA SER A 391 3.18 4.17 -22.32
C SER A 391 3.03 5.51 -21.60
N PHE A 392 4.11 6.28 -21.46
CA PHE A 392 4.07 7.62 -20.89
C PHE A 392 3.46 8.59 -21.90
N GLU A 393 3.87 8.57 -23.16
CA GLU A 393 3.24 9.40 -24.21
C GLU A 393 1.74 9.08 -24.40
N LEU A 394 1.33 7.81 -24.24
CA LEU A 394 -0.08 7.42 -24.21
C LEU A 394 -0.85 8.02 -23.03
N GLU A 395 -0.22 8.09 -21.85
CA GLU A 395 -0.77 8.73 -20.65
C GLU A 395 -0.87 10.25 -20.82
N THR A 396 0.21 10.92 -21.26
CA THR A 396 0.22 12.36 -21.52
C THR A 396 -0.85 12.76 -22.53
N GLN A 397 -0.94 12.10 -23.70
CA GLN A 397 -1.98 12.40 -24.70
C GLN A 397 -3.40 12.15 -24.18
N LEU A 398 -3.60 11.18 -23.28
CA LEU A 398 -4.90 10.96 -22.65
C LEU A 398 -5.22 12.12 -21.70
N LEU A 399 -4.29 12.54 -20.86
CA LEU A 399 -4.49 13.63 -19.90
C LEU A 399 -4.68 14.98 -20.60
N GLU A 400 -3.94 15.29 -21.66
CA GLU A 400 -4.14 16.47 -22.53
C GLU A 400 -5.59 16.53 -23.06
N ILE A 401 -6.10 15.41 -23.59
CA ILE A 401 -7.48 15.34 -24.08
C ILE A 401 -8.50 15.37 -22.92
N GLU A 402 -8.24 14.72 -21.78
CA GLU A 402 -9.10 14.82 -20.60
C GLU A 402 -9.17 16.26 -20.05
N ASN A 403 -8.09 17.02 -20.16
CA ASN A 403 -8.01 18.44 -19.79
C ASN A 403 -8.82 19.33 -20.73
N GLU A 404 -8.62 19.23 -22.05
CA GLU A 404 -9.42 19.94 -23.06
C GLU A 404 -10.92 19.65 -22.93
N LEU A 405 -11.29 18.43 -22.53
CA LEU A 405 -12.68 18.03 -22.27
C LEU A 405 -13.21 18.46 -20.89
N LEU A 406 -12.42 19.20 -20.10
CA LEU A 406 -12.76 19.71 -18.77
C LEU A 406 -13.16 18.59 -17.78
N ILE A 407 -12.51 17.43 -17.92
CA ILE A 407 -12.75 16.24 -17.09
C ILE A 407 -11.87 16.23 -15.83
N LEU A 408 -10.62 16.70 -15.92
CA LEU A 408 -9.64 16.63 -14.82
C LEU A 408 -9.98 17.58 -13.66
N ASP A 409 -10.26 18.84 -13.97
CA ASP A 409 -10.61 19.86 -12.98
C ASP A 409 -11.99 19.66 -12.34
N GLU A 410 -12.30 20.41 -11.26
CA GLU A 410 -13.65 20.56 -10.67
C GLU A 410 -14.67 21.28 -11.58
N GLN A 411 -14.38 21.36 -12.88
CA GLN A 411 -15.17 22.02 -13.91
C GLN A 411 -16.37 21.17 -14.39
N LYS A 412 -16.97 21.59 -15.50
CA LYS A 412 -18.29 21.17 -16.00
C LYS A 412 -18.46 19.67 -16.21
N ASN A 413 -17.39 18.94 -16.57
CA ASN A 413 -17.45 17.51 -16.87
C ASN A 413 -16.86 16.61 -15.75
N SER A 414 -16.31 17.18 -14.67
CA SER A 414 -15.78 16.51 -13.48
C SER A 414 -16.65 15.36 -12.95
N SER A 415 -17.98 15.51 -13.02
CA SER A 415 -18.94 14.50 -12.56
C SER A 415 -18.74 13.11 -13.17
N ILE A 416 -18.13 13.01 -14.35
CA ILE A 416 -17.83 11.74 -15.03
C ILE A 416 -16.77 10.92 -14.29
N GLN A 417 -15.89 11.56 -13.51
CA GLN A 417 -14.88 10.89 -12.67
C GLN A 417 -15.51 9.97 -11.58
N ASN A 418 -16.80 10.13 -11.29
CA ASN A 418 -17.53 9.29 -10.34
C ASN A 418 -18.21 8.06 -10.98
N GLU A 419 -18.33 8.04 -12.31
CA GLU A 419 -18.99 6.96 -13.06
C GLU A 419 -18.01 5.81 -13.30
N VAL A 420 -18.24 4.63 -12.71
CA VAL A 420 -17.35 3.46 -12.91
C VAL A 420 -17.22 3.06 -14.39
N MET A 421 -18.27 3.32 -15.18
CA MET A 421 -18.29 3.11 -16.64
C MET A 421 -17.23 3.93 -17.39
N TYR A 422 -16.69 5.01 -16.80
CA TYR A 422 -15.60 5.81 -17.34
C TYR A 422 -14.25 5.07 -17.32
N TYR A 423 -14.10 4.09 -16.42
CA TYR A 423 -12.84 3.41 -16.10
C TYR A 423 -12.79 1.95 -16.57
N VAL A 424 -13.75 1.50 -17.40
CA VAL A 424 -13.82 0.10 -17.87
C VAL A 424 -12.76 -0.25 -18.93
N LEU A 425 -11.93 0.71 -19.33
CA LEU A 425 -10.86 0.58 -20.33
C LEU A 425 -9.50 0.97 -19.71
N GLY A 426 -8.42 0.35 -20.18
CA GLY A 426 -7.06 0.80 -19.88
C GLY A 426 -6.68 2.04 -20.70
N ILE A 427 -5.61 2.75 -20.32
CA ILE A 427 -5.16 4.02 -20.93
C ILE A 427 -5.18 3.99 -22.47
N LYS A 428 -4.54 2.99 -23.08
CA LYS A 428 -4.47 2.83 -24.55
C LYS A 428 -5.85 2.70 -25.21
N ASP A 429 -6.67 1.76 -24.73
CA ASP A 429 -8.00 1.50 -25.29
C ASP A 429 -8.94 2.68 -25.07
N LYS A 430 -8.80 3.35 -23.91
CA LYS A 430 -9.55 4.56 -23.53
C LYS A 430 -9.19 5.73 -24.44
N LEU A 431 -7.90 5.97 -24.69
CA LEU A 431 -7.43 7.00 -25.63
C LEU A 431 -7.97 6.75 -27.04
N HIS A 432 -7.89 5.51 -27.53
CA HIS A 432 -8.43 5.14 -28.83
C HIS A 432 -9.95 5.36 -28.92
N ALA A 433 -10.70 4.86 -27.94
CA ALA A 433 -12.14 5.03 -27.86
C ALA A 433 -12.56 6.50 -27.74
N LEU A 434 -11.80 7.32 -27.00
CA LEU A 434 -12.05 8.75 -26.83
C LEU A 434 -11.76 9.52 -28.12
N LYS A 435 -10.60 9.32 -28.76
CA LYS A 435 -10.29 9.88 -30.09
C LYS A 435 -11.37 9.53 -31.11
N GLN A 436 -11.90 8.30 -31.12
CA GLN A 436 -13.00 7.92 -32.01
C GLN A 436 -14.29 8.70 -31.73
N VAL A 437 -14.69 8.85 -30.46
CA VAL A 437 -15.90 9.62 -30.09
C VAL A 437 -15.76 11.10 -30.47
N LEU A 438 -14.55 11.65 -30.38
CA LEU A 438 -14.28 13.05 -30.76
C LEU A 438 -14.31 13.23 -32.29
N LYS A 439 -13.76 12.30 -33.06
CA LYS A 439 -13.89 12.27 -34.53
C LYS A 439 -15.34 12.21 -34.98
N ASP A 440 -16.14 11.31 -34.39
CA ASP A 440 -17.58 11.23 -34.63
C ASP A 440 -18.31 12.55 -34.34
N ASN A 441 -17.95 13.25 -33.25
CA ASN A 441 -18.68 14.41 -32.74
C ASN A 441 -18.30 15.72 -33.44
N TYR A 442 -17.02 15.90 -33.79
CA TYR A 442 -16.51 17.12 -34.43
C TYR A 442 -16.28 16.99 -35.95
N SER A 443 -16.63 15.84 -36.54
CA SER A 443 -16.41 15.50 -37.95
C SER A 443 -14.95 15.74 -38.38
N ILE A 444 -14.02 15.05 -37.70
CA ILE A 444 -12.56 15.12 -37.91
C ILE A 444 -12.04 13.83 -38.53
#